data_AF-A0A952CAN0-F1
#
_entry.id   AF-A0A952CAN0-F1
#
_cell.length_a   1.000
_cell.length_b   1.000
_cell.length_c   1.000
_cell.angle_alpha   90.00
_cell.angle_beta   90.00
_cell.angle_gamma   90.00
#
_symmetry.space_group_name_H-M   'P 1'
#
loop_
_entity.id
_entity.type
_entity.pdbx_description
1 polymer ?
#
loop_
_entity_poly.entity_id
_entity_poly.type
_entity_poly.pdbx_seq_one_letter_code
_entity_poly.pdbx_strand_id
1 'polypeptide(L)'
;MSSKNKPFRRAGFIFAPVIILSVLLLSAAVMWLWNAILPDLIHAERITYWKSVGLLILCRILFGSFRFGPPRNKPPFANRGLREKWMNMSEEERNQFKARLRERCR
;
A
#
# COMPACT_ATOMS: atom_id res chain seq x y z
N MET A 1 -36.04 3.52 0.01
CA MET A 1 -35.42 4.66 0.73
C MET A 1 -33.93 4.38 0.94
N SER A 2 -33.06 5.16 0.27
CA SER A 2 -31.61 5.36 0.47
C SER A 2 -30.63 4.17 0.42
N SER A 3 -30.13 3.85 -0.79
CA SER A 3 -28.83 3.16 -0.94
C SER A 3 -27.73 4.22 -1.06
N LYS A 4 -26.84 4.27 -0.08
CA LYS A 4 -25.82 5.31 0.08
C LYS A 4 -24.68 5.09 -0.93
N ASN A 5 -24.54 6.07 -1.83
CA ASN A 5 -23.34 6.30 -2.63
C ASN A 5 -22.08 6.33 -1.74
N LYS A 6 -21.07 5.52 -2.08
CA LYS A 6 -19.72 5.69 -1.54
C LYS A 6 -18.81 6.23 -2.65
N PRO A 7 -18.39 7.49 -2.63
CA PRO A 7 -17.41 7.98 -3.58
C PRO A 7 -16.01 7.54 -3.14
N PHE A 8 -15.66 6.27 -3.38
CA PHE A 8 -14.28 5.78 -3.25
C PHE A 8 -13.46 6.25 -4.46
N ARG A 9 -13.31 7.57 -4.62
CA ARG A 9 -12.50 8.17 -5.71
C ARG A 9 -11.55 9.28 -5.24
N ARG A 10 -11.53 9.62 -3.94
CA ARG A 10 -10.68 10.70 -3.41
C ARG A 10 -9.34 10.25 -2.81
N ALA A 11 -9.17 8.95 -2.52
CA ALA A 11 -7.92 8.43 -1.95
C ALA A 11 -6.75 8.36 -2.96
N GLY A 12 -7.03 8.22 -4.26
CA GLY A 12 -5.97 8.18 -5.29
C GLY A 12 -5.25 9.51 -5.49
N PHE A 13 -5.89 10.63 -5.15
CA PHE A 13 -5.35 11.97 -5.38
C PHE A 13 -4.24 12.35 -4.40
N ILE A 14 -4.24 11.79 -3.19
CA ILE A 14 -3.23 12.08 -2.15
C ILE A 14 -1.93 11.28 -2.40
N PHE A 15 -2.04 10.08 -2.97
CA PHE A 15 -0.86 9.26 -3.29
C PHE A 15 -0.18 9.65 -4.60
N ALA A 16 -0.89 10.31 -5.51
CA ALA A 16 -0.33 10.81 -6.77
C ALA A 16 0.95 11.67 -6.59
N PRO A 17 0.97 12.71 -5.74
CA PRO A 17 2.19 13.52 -5.55
C PRO A 17 3.34 12.73 -4.93
N VAL A 18 3.07 11.77 -4.02
CA VAL A 18 4.10 10.92 -3.40
C VAL A 18 4.73 9.97 -4.42
N ILE A 19 3.92 9.43 -5.33
CA ILE A 19 4.40 8.56 -6.41
C ILE A 19 5.24 9.38 -7.40
N ILE A 20 4.78 10.57 -7.79
CA ILE A 20 5.54 11.45 -8.69
C ILE A 20 6.87 11.85 -8.05
N LEU A 21 6.86 12.23 -6.77
CA LEU A 21 8.07 12.61 -6.04
C LEU A 21 9.07 11.45 -5.92
N SER A 22 8.59 10.24 -5.62
CA SER A 22 9.46 9.06 -5.54
C SER A 22 10.06 8.68 -6.89
N VAL A 23 9.29 8.77 -7.98
CA VAL A 23 9.80 8.55 -9.35
C VAL A 23 10.86 9.60 -9.72
N LEU A 24 10.66 10.88 -9.38
CA LEU A 24 11.64 11.93 -9.64
C LEU A 24 12.95 11.72 -8.86
N LEU A 25 12.85 11.41 -7.56
CA LEU A 25 14.02 11.11 -6.71
C LEU A 25 14.80 9.90 -7.23
N LEU A 26 14.10 8.81 -7.57
CA LEU A 26 14.73 7.63 -8.14
C LEU A 26 15.39 7.93 -9.49
N SER A 27 14.76 8.77 -10.34
CA SER A 27 15.31 9.17 -11.64
C SER A 27 16.60 9.96 -11.52
N ALA A 28 16.67 10.86 -10.55
CA ALA A 28 17.90 11.59 -10.24
C ALA A 28 18.99 10.65 -9.73
N ALA A 29 18.65 9.73 -8.82
CA ALA A 29 19.60 8.76 -8.28
C ALA A 29 20.17 7.84 -9.38
N VAL A 30 19.33 7.31 -10.27
CA VAL A 30 19.76 6.48 -11.40
C VAL A 30 20.67 7.26 -12.34
N MET A 31 20.34 8.52 -12.66
CA MET A 31 21.18 9.37 -13.51
C MET A 31 22.56 9.60 -12.89
N TRP A 32 22.61 9.95 -11.60
CA TRP A 32 23.87 10.24 -10.92
C TRP A 32 24.74 8.98 -10.80
N LEU A 33 24.14 7.87 -10.36
CA LEU A 33 24.84 6.60 -10.22
C LEU A 33 25.34 6.07 -11.57
N TRP A 34 24.52 6.14 -12.62
CA TRP A 34 24.91 5.72 -13.95
C TRP A 34 26.11 6.53 -14.44
N ASN A 35 26.04 7.86 -14.35
CA ASN A 35 27.09 8.74 -14.84
C ASN A 35 28.39 8.65 -14.02
N ALA A 36 28.33 8.17 -12.78
CA ALA A 36 29.51 7.94 -11.94
C ALA A 36 30.17 6.56 -12.15
N ILE A 37 29.44 5.57 -12.66
CA ILE A 37 29.92 4.17 -12.69
C ILE A 37 30.16 3.67 -14.13
N LEU A 38 29.16 3.81 -15.01
CA LEU A 38 29.23 3.16 -16.33
C LEU A 38 30.15 3.84 -17.35
N PRO A 39 30.27 5.18 -17.41
CA PRO A 39 31.26 5.81 -18.25
C PRO A 39 32.68 5.34 -17.91
N ASP A 40 32.99 5.19 -16.63
CA ASP A 40 34.33 4.84 -16.16
C ASP A 40 34.64 3.35 -16.35
N LEU A 41 33.66 2.46 -16.17
CA LEU A 41 33.89 1.02 -16.27
C LEU A 41 33.83 0.47 -17.69
N ILE A 42 32.91 0.97 -18.53
CA ILE A 42 32.61 0.36 -19.84
C ILE A 42 32.71 1.35 -21.00
N HIS A 43 33.26 2.55 -20.78
CA HIS A 43 33.33 3.62 -21.78
C HIS A 43 31.95 3.95 -22.38
N ALA A 44 30.89 3.74 -21.59
CA ALA A 44 29.53 4.02 -22.02
C ALA A 44 29.27 5.54 -22.03
N GLU A 45 28.42 5.97 -22.95
CA GLU A 45 27.97 7.35 -22.98
C GLU A 45 27.23 7.73 -21.69
N ARG A 46 27.46 8.97 -21.24
CA ARG A 46 26.68 9.57 -20.15
C ARG A 46 25.21 9.58 -20.53
N ILE A 47 24.35 9.18 -19.60
CA ILE A 47 22.90 9.28 -19.80
C ILE A 47 22.43 10.69 -19.46
N THR A 48 21.62 11.26 -20.35
CA THR A 48 20.91 12.50 -20.09
C THR A 48 19.68 12.22 -19.23
N TYR A 49 19.15 13.27 -18.57
CA TYR A 49 17.98 13.17 -17.70
C TYR A 49 16.78 12.47 -18.38
N TRP A 50 16.55 12.73 -19.66
CA TRP A 50 15.49 12.06 -20.41
C TRP A 50 15.71 10.56 -20.62
N LYS A 51 16.97 10.12 -20.77
CA LYS A 51 17.32 8.69 -20.85
C LYS A 51 17.09 7.98 -19.50
N SER A 52 17.44 8.60 -18.38
CA SER A 52 17.21 8.00 -17.04
C SER A 52 15.72 7.90 -16.70
N VAL A 53 14.94 8.94 -17.04
CA VAL A 53 13.48 8.92 -16.90
C VAL A 53 12.86 7.83 -17.78
N GLY A 54 13.28 7.72 -19.05
CA GLY A 54 12.81 6.66 -19.95
C GLY A 54 13.14 5.25 -19.44
N LEU A 55 14.36 5.04 -18.95
CA LEU A 55 14.78 3.77 -18.36
C LEU A 55 13.95 3.41 -17.12
N LEU A 56 13.67 4.37 -16.25
CA LEU A 56 12.84 4.13 -15.09
C LEU A 56 11.38 3.89 -15.43
N ILE A 57 10.81 4.60 -16.40
CA ILE A 57 9.45 4.32 -16.89
C ILE A 57 9.38 2.90 -17.42
N LEU A 58 10.38 2.47 -18.20
CA LEU A 58 10.47 1.11 -18.72
C LEU A 58 10.54 0.09 -17.57
N CYS A 59 11.46 0.26 -16.62
CA CYS A 59 11.54 -0.60 -15.42
C CYS A 59 10.23 -0.58 -14.63
N ARG A 60 9.54 0.57 -14.54
CA ARG A 60 8.28 0.72 -13.82
C ARG A 60 7.12 0.01 -14.50
N ILE A 61 7.14 -0.07 -15.84
CA ILE A 61 6.18 -0.84 -16.63
C ILE A 61 6.48 -2.33 -16.50
N LEU A 62 7.75 -2.73 -16.63
CA LEU A 62 8.19 -4.13 -16.59
C LEU A 62 8.05 -4.75 -15.18
N PHE A 63 8.50 -4.07 -14.14
CA PHE A 63 8.52 -4.60 -12.77
C PHE A 63 7.39 -4.05 -11.89
N GLY A 64 6.89 -2.85 -12.19
CA GLY A 64 5.98 -2.13 -11.29
C GLY A 64 4.49 -2.29 -11.58
N SER A 65 4.07 -3.04 -12.60
CA SER A 65 2.63 -3.28 -12.84
C SER A 65 2.03 -4.38 -11.95
N PHE A 66 2.71 -4.76 -10.87
CA PHE A 66 2.19 -5.72 -9.89
C PHE A 66 1.43 -5.02 -8.76
N ARG A 67 0.09 -5.02 -8.93
CA ARG A 67 -0.92 -5.14 -7.87
C ARG A 67 -0.91 -4.10 -6.74
N PHE A 68 -1.38 -2.90 -7.03
CA PHE A 68 -2.18 -2.15 -6.04
C PHE A 68 -3.64 -2.59 -6.13
N GLY A 69 -3.91 -3.82 -5.67
CA GLY A 69 -5.27 -4.20 -5.30
C GLY A 69 -5.76 -3.31 -4.15
N PRO A 70 -7.08 -3.06 -4.02
CA PRO A 70 -7.61 -2.23 -2.96
C PRO A 70 -7.11 -2.72 -1.59
N PRO A 71 -6.72 -1.81 -0.68
CA PRO A 71 -6.11 -2.17 0.58
C PRO A 71 -7.05 -3.10 1.36
N ARG A 72 -6.62 -4.33 1.57
CA ARG A 72 -7.32 -5.34 2.36
C ARG A 72 -7.21 -5.08 3.87
N ASN A 73 -6.87 -3.86 4.28
CA ASN A 73 -6.84 -3.42 5.67
C ASN A 73 -8.25 -3.15 6.18
N LYS A 74 -9.04 -4.21 6.32
CA LYS A 74 -10.04 -4.23 7.40
C LYS A 74 -9.29 -4.68 8.64
N PRO A 75 -9.22 -3.89 9.73
CA PRO A 75 -8.64 -4.37 10.96
C PRO A 75 -9.38 -5.65 11.38
N PRO A 76 -8.71 -6.64 11.98
CA PRO A 76 -9.30 -7.93 12.34
C PRO A 76 -10.55 -7.81 13.24
N PHE A 77 -10.74 -6.66 13.90
CA PHE A 77 -11.91 -6.34 14.73
C PHE A 77 -13.09 -5.67 13.98
N ALA A 78 -12.96 -5.35 12.69
CA ALA A 78 -14.03 -4.72 11.90
C ALA A 78 -15.10 -5.71 11.41
N ASN A 79 -15.15 -6.93 11.96
CA ASN A 79 -16.17 -7.90 11.65
C ASN A 79 -17.48 -7.49 12.34
N ARG A 80 -18.34 -6.77 11.60
CA ARG A 80 -19.65 -6.28 12.10
C ARG A 80 -20.49 -7.38 12.73
N GLY A 81 -20.47 -8.58 12.15
CA GLY A 81 -21.21 -9.73 12.68
C GLY A 81 -20.73 -10.21 14.05
N LEU A 82 -19.44 -10.03 14.39
CA LEU A 82 -18.94 -10.37 15.73
C LEU A 82 -19.42 -9.34 16.76
N ARG A 83 -19.40 -8.04 16.38
CA ARG A 83 -19.85 -6.94 17.22
C ARG A 83 -21.36 -6.99 17.49
N GLU A 84 -22.16 -7.32 16.48
CA GLU A 84 -23.62 -7.51 16.62
C GLU A 84 -23.93 -8.71 17.52
N LYS A 85 -23.25 -9.85 17.35
CA LYS A 85 -23.39 -11.00 18.25
C LYS A 85 -23.01 -10.66 19.70
N TRP A 86 -21.99 -9.83 19.91
CA TRP A 86 -21.56 -9.43 21.24
C TRP A 86 -22.54 -8.47 21.93
N MET A 87 -23.14 -7.54 21.17
CA MET A 87 -24.15 -6.60 21.66
C MET A 87 -25.47 -7.29 22.01
N ASN A 88 -25.87 -8.31 21.25
CA ASN A 88 -27.12 -9.05 21.47
C ASN A 88 -27.02 -10.20 22.49
N MET A 89 -25.85 -10.41 23.12
CA MET A 89 -25.65 -11.46 24.10
C MET A 89 -26.20 -11.04 25.48
N SER A 90 -26.97 -11.92 26.13
CA SER A 90 -27.53 -11.68 27.48
C SER A 90 -26.43 -11.65 28.55
N GLU A 91 -26.71 -11.07 29.71
CA GLU A 91 -25.71 -10.95 30.79
C GLU A 91 -25.21 -12.32 31.30
N GLU A 92 -26.10 -13.31 31.33
CA GLU A 92 -25.79 -14.69 31.70
C GLU A 92 -24.83 -15.34 30.69
N GLU A 93 -25.09 -15.19 29.38
CA GLU A 93 -24.22 -15.71 28.33
C GLU A 93 -22.85 -15.02 28.32
N ARG A 94 -22.80 -13.70 28.58
CA ARG A 94 -21.54 -12.95 28.69
C ARG A 94 -20.68 -13.43 29.86
N ASN A 95 -21.31 -13.74 31.00
CA ASN A 95 -20.59 -14.21 32.18
C ASN A 95 -20.01 -15.62 31.95
N GLN A 96 -20.76 -16.52 31.31
CA GLN A 96 -20.25 -17.83 30.91
C GLN A 96 -19.11 -17.71 29.89
N PHE A 97 -19.22 -16.78 28.94
CA PHE A 97 -18.17 -16.56 27.94
C PHE A 97 -16.87 -16.04 28.57
N LYS A 98 -16.97 -15.10 29.52
CA LYS A 98 -15.83 -14.60 30.31
C LYS A 98 -15.17 -15.70 31.15
N ALA A 99 -15.98 -16.58 31.77
CA ALA A 99 -15.47 -17.72 32.53
C ALA A 99 -14.67 -18.68 31.64
N ARG A 100 -15.22 -19.09 30.49
CA ARG A 100 -14.53 -19.96 29.52
C ARG A 100 -13.26 -19.32 28.95
N LEU A 101 -13.24 -18.01 28.73
CA LEU A 101 -12.03 -17.30 28.29
C LEU A 101 -10.94 -17.29 29.36
N ARG A 102 -11.33 -17.05 30.61
CA ARG A 102 -10.40 -17.07 31.76
C ARG A 102 -9.81 -18.46 31.97
N GLU A 103 -10.58 -19.53 31.74
CA GLU A 103 -10.09 -20.92 31.78
C GLU A 103 -9.09 -21.23 30.65
N ARG A 104 -9.31 -20.69 29.45
CA ARG A 104 -8.40 -20.89 28.30
C ARG A 104 -7.11 -20.06 28.37
N CYS A 105 -7.13 -18.94 29.09
CA CYS A 105 -5.96 -18.08 29.31
C CYS A 105 -5.23 -18.39 30.63
N ARG A 106 -5.37 -19.62 31.12
CA ARG A 106 -4.59 -20.17 32.23
C ARG A 106 -3.43 -20.99 31.67
#